data_AF-A0A2N6SHG2-F1
#
_entry.id   AF-A0A2N6SHG2-F1
#
_cell.length_a   1.000
_cell.length_b   1.000
_cell.length_c   1.000
_cell.angle_alpha   90.00
_cell.angle_beta   90.00
_cell.angle_gamma   90.00
#
_symmetry.space_group_name_H-M   'P 1'
#
loop_
_entity.id
_entity.type
_entity.pdbx_description
1 polymer ?
#
loop_
_entity_poly.entity_id
_entity_poly.type
_entity_poly.pdbx_seq_one_letter_code
_entity_poly.pdbx_strand_id
1 'polypeptide(L)'
;MEEIYDAYSDKKKNPDHWVKRAILRKFLEMDKSKDKFNKFIKEIEGLEDSYLFIQGTLTTNKTFNKVRIYNYINQKNREKERQNA
;
A
#
# COMPACT_ATOMS: atom_id res chain seq x y z
N MET A 1 0.48 -19.09 17.93
CA MET A 1 1.42 -18.39 17.03
C MET A 1 0.59 -17.75 15.96
N GLU A 2 0.55 -16.42 15.89
CA GLU A 2 0.05 -15.77 14.66
C GLU A 2 1.00 -16.19 13.54
N GLU A 3 0.45 -16.75 12.46
CA GLU A 3 1.23 -16.99 11.26
C GLU A 3 1.73 -15.65 10.74
N ILE A 4 3.06 -15.46 10.75
CA ILE A 4 3.68 -14.30 10.13
C ILE A 4 3.24 -14.27 8.67
N TYR A 5 2.62 -13.17 8.24
CA TYR A 5 2.14 -13.05 6.87
C TYR A 5 3.29 -13.25 5.86
N ASP A 6 3.14 -14.26 5.01
CA ASP A 6 4.10 -14.55 3.95
C ASP A 6 3.84 -13.70 2.70
N ALA A 7 4.35 -12.47 2.72
CA ALA A 7 4.31 -11.54 1.59
C ALA A 7 4.99 -12.10 0.33
N TYR A 8 6.00 -12.96 0.48
CA TYR A 8 6.69 -13.57 -0.64
C TYR A 8 5.80 -14.58 -1.37
N SER A 9 5.14 -15.47 -0.62
CA SER A 9 4.18 -16.41 -1.20
C SER A 9 2.98 -15.69 -1.80
N ASP A 10 2.47 -14.63 -1.18
CA ASP A 10 1.39 -13.83 -1.76
C ASP A 10 1.82 -13.19 -3.08
N LYS A 11 3.02 -12.62 -3.15
CA LYS A 11 3.56 -12.07 -4.40
C LYS A 11 3.74 -13.14 -5.47
N LYS A 12 4.15 -14.35 -5.11
CA LYS A 12 4.28 -15.46 -6.06
C LYS A 12 2.92 -15.90 -6.61
N LYS A 13 1.88 -15.89 -5.76
CA LYS A 13 0.49 -16.26 -6.15
C LYS A 13 -0.21 -15.12 -6.90
N ASN A 14 0.07 -13.88 -6.54
CA ASN A 14 -0.62 -12.68 -7.01
C ASN A 14 0.37 -11.62 -7.54
N PRO A 15 1.23 -11.94 -8.53
CA PRO A 15 2.33 -11.04 -8.93
C PRO A 15 1.85 -9.67 -9.41
N ASP A 16 0.70 -9.60 -10.07
CA ASP A 16 0.12 -8.35 -10.59
C ASP A 16 -0.35 -7.39 -9.50
N HIS A 17 -0.58 -7.88 -8.28
CA HIS A 17 -0.93 -7.04 -7.14
C HIS A 17 0.28 -6.29 -6.60
N TRP A 18 1.49 -6.83 -6.79
CA TRP A 18 2.72 -6.31 -6.22
C TRP A 18 3.50 -5.49 -7.23
N VAL A 19 3.36 -4.16 -7.15
CA VAL A 19 3.87 -3.24 -8.16
C VAL A 19 4.94 -2.31 -7.63
N LYS A 20 5.76 -1.75 -8.52
CA LYS A 20 6.71 -0.70 -8.17
C LYS A 20 6.00 0.60 -7.82
N ARG A 21 6.65 1.46 -7.04
CA ARG A 21 6.13 2.77 -6.58
C ARG A 21 5.52 3.62 -7.72
N ALA A 22 6.18 3.68 -8.88
CA ALA A 22 5.71 4.47 -10.02
C ALA A 22 4.38 3.94 -10.60
N ILE A 23 4.21 2.62 -10.64
CA ILE A 23 2.97 1.98 -11.10
C ILE A 23 1.86 2.19 -10.07
N LEU A 24 2.17 2.07 -8.78
CA LEU A 24 1.21 2.33 -7.72
C LEU A 24 0.66 3.76 -7.79
N ARG A 25 1.54 4.75 -8.00
CA ARG A 25 1.13 6.17 -8.11
C ARG A 25 0.14 6.39 -9.26
N LYS A 26 0.40 5.77 -10.41
CA LYS A 26 -0.50 5.79 -11.57
C LYS A 26 -1.83 5.09 -11.28
N PHE A 27 -1.77 3.91 -10.67
CA PHE A 27 -2.95 3.12 -10.31
C PHE A 27 -3.88 3.87 -9.34
N LEU A 28 -3.33 4.63 -8.40
CA LEU A 28 -4.10 5.46 -7.47
C LEU A 28 -4.52 6.82 -8.08
N GLU A 29 -4.23 7.06 -9.36
CA GLU A 29 -4.48 8.33 -10.06
C GLU A 29 -3.85 9.55 -9.37
N MET A 30 -2.72 9.35 -8.69
CA MET A 30 -2.01 10.39 -7.92
C MET A 30 -0.80 10.95 -8.67
N ASP A 31 -0.76 10.81 -9.99
CA ASP A 31 0.32 11.34 -10.82
C ASP A 31 0.45 12.85 -10.71
N LYS A 32 -0.65 13.57 -10.55
CA LYS A 32 -0.65 15.03 -10.35
C LYS A 32 -0.46 15.45 -8.88
N SER A 33 -0.48 14.49 -7.96
CA SER A 33 -0.56 14.75 -6.51
C SER A 33 0.59 14.08 -5.75
N LYS A 34 1.83 14.40 -6.12
CA LYS A 34 3.07 13.77 -5.58
C LYS A 34 3.11 13.80 -4.05
N ASP A 35 2.79 14.94 -3.45
CA ASP A 35 2.92 15.13 -2.00
C ASP A 35 1.88 14.32 -1.24
N LYS A 36 0.64 14.29 -1.74
CA LYS A 36 -0.43 13.45 -1.20
C LYS A 36 -0.06 11.97 -1.28
N PHE A 37 0.47 11.52 -2.43
CA PHE A 37 0.96 10.16 -2.59
C PHE A 37 2.09 9.84 -1.60
N ASN A 38 3.08 10.71 -1.47
CA ASN A 38 4.20 10.51 -0.55
C ASN A 38 3.73 10.45 0.92
N LYS A 39 2.74 11.26 1.30
CA LYS A 39 2.13 11.21 2.63
C LYS A 39 1.50 9.86 2.91
N PHE A 40 0.73 9.31 1.97
CA PHE A 40 0.13 7.98 2.12
C PHE A 40 1.17 6.87 2.21
N ILE A 41 2.23 6.91 1.40
CA ILE A 41 3.27 5.87 1.51
C ILE A 41 3.99 5.94 2.86
N LYS A 42 4.32 7.14 3.34
CA LYS A 42 4.92 7.30 4.68
C LYS A 42 4.01 6.76 5.79
N GLU A 43 2.71 6.98 5.66
CA GLU A 43 1.71 6.46 6.58
C GLU A 43 1.70 4.93 6.58
N ILE A 44 1.67 4.29 5.41
CA ILE A 44 1.71 2.83 5.27
C ILE A 44 3.03 2.25 5.79
N GLU A 45 4.17 2.89 5.52
CA GLU A 45 5.49 2.48 6.02
C GLU A 45 5.59 2.56 7.54
N GLY A 46 4.79 3.42 8.19
CA GLY A 46 4.75 3.57 9.64
C GLY A 46 3.77 2.63 10.35
N LEU A 47 3.01 1.81 9.63
CA LEU A 47 2.11 0.85 10.23
C LEU A 47 2.89 -0.34 10.82
N GLU A 48 2.43 -0.85 11.97
CA GLU A 48 2.98 -2.07 12.58
C GLU A 48 2.83 -3.27 11.64
N ASP A 49 1.73 -3.32 10.89
CA ASP A 49 1.42 -4.33 9.88
C ASP A 49 1.84 -3.91 8.46
N SER A 50 2.79 -2.98 8.31
CA SER A 50 3.27 -2.48 7.01
C SER A 50 3.74 -3.59 6.05
N TYR A 51 4.17 -4.74 6.59
CA TYR A 51 4.53 -5.95 5.84
C TYR A 51 3.36 -6.52 5.01
N LEU A 52 2.11 -6.21 5.36
CA LEU A 52 0.94 -6.55 4.56
C LEU A 52 0.89 -5.76 3.25
N PHE A 53 1.50 -4.57 3.21
CA PHE A 53 1.38 -3.63 2.10
C PHE A 53 2.68 -3.53 1.30
N ILE A 54 3.83 -3.75 1.94
CA ILE A 54 5.15 -3.49 1.38
C ILE A 54 6.02 -4.73 1.55
N GLN A 55 6.72 -5.09 0.48
CA GLN A 55 7.73 -6.13 0.49
C GLN A 55 9.03 -5.60 -0.09
N GLY A 56 10.16 -5.93 0.54
CA GLY A 56 11.50 -5.52 0.12
C GLY A 56 12.15 -4.59 1.13
N THR A 57 13.46 -4.73 1.28
CA THR A 57 14.25 -4.01 2.29
C THR A 57 14.90 -2.74 1.76
N LEU A 58 15.20 -2.69 0.46
CA LEU A 58 15.87 -1.57 -0.20
C LEU A 58 14.88 -0.79 -1.06
N THR A 59 15.08 0.51 -1.18
CA THR A 59 14.25 1.37 -2.05
C THR A 59 14.15 0.85 -3.49
N THR A 60 15.22 0.19 -3.98
CA THR A 60 15.31 -0.35 -5.34
C THR A 60 14.53 -1.66 -5.55
N ASN A 61 14.28 -2.45 -4.50
CA ASN A 61 13.56 -3.72 -4.58
C ASN A 61 12.18 -3.71 -3.90
N LYS A 62 11.80 -2.58 -3.27
CA LYS A 62 10.48 -2.39 -2.67
C LYS A 62 9.36 -2.53 -3.71
N THR A 63 8.42 -3.42 -3.42
CA THR A 63 7.14 -3.58 -4.11
C THR A 63 5.99 -3.36 -3.16
N PHE A 64 4.88 -2.89 -3.71
CA PHE A 64 3.71 -2.45 -2.97
C PHE A 64 2.48 -3.23 -3.44
N ASN A 65 1.69 -3.76 -2.51
CA ASN A 65 0.44 -4.43 -2.81
C ASN A 65 -0.65 -3.39 -3.13
N LYS A 66 -0.89 -3.14 -4.42
CA LYS A 66 -1.76 -2.06 -4.91
C LYS A 66 -3.21 -2.20 -4.44
N VAL A 67 -3.71 -3.44 -4.34
CA VAL A 67 -5.10 -3.72 -3.95
C VAL A 67 -5.31 -3.40 -2.47
N ARG A 68 -4.41 -3.87 -1.61
CA ARG A 68 -4.48 -3.59 -0.17
C ARG A 68 -4.37 -2.09 0.13
N ILE A 69 -3.45 -1.41 -0.54
CA ILE A 69 -3.26 0.03 -0.38
C ILE A 69 -4.51 0.80 -0.83
N TYR A 70 -5.11 0.43 -1.96
CA TYR A 70 -6.36 1.04 -2.42
C TYR A 70 -7.50 0.84 -1.42
N ASN A 71 -7.67 -0.37 -0.91
CA ASN A 71 -8.69 -0.68 0.09
C ASN A 71 -8.48 0.10 1.40
N TYR A 72 -7.23 0.21 1.86
CA TYR A 72 -6.86 1.01 3.03
C TYR A 72 -7.24 2.48 2.87
N ILE A 73 -6.89 3.09 1.72
CA ILE A 73 -7.23 4.50 1.43
C ILE A 73 -8.75 4.68 1.40
N ASN A 74 -9.48 3.77 0.76
CA ASN A 74 -10.93 3.83 0.67
C ASN A 74 -11.61 3.72 2.04
N GLN A 75 -11.15 2.79 2.87
CA GLN A 75 -11.67 2.65 4.23
C GLN A 75 -11.49 3.96 5.02
N LYS A 76 -10.27 4.52 5.01
CA LYS A 76 -10.00 5.78 5.72
C LYS A 76 -10.85 6.95 5.23
N ASN A 77 -11.09 7.04 3.93
CA ASN A 77 -11.94 8.10 3.39
C ASN A 77 -13.40 7.93 3.87
N ARG A 78 -13.94 6.70 3.86
CA ARG A 78 -15.29 6.41 4.36
C ARG A 78 -15.44 6.67 5.86
N GLU A 79 -14.44 6.35 6.66
CA GLU A 79 -14.46 6.64 8.10
C GLU A 79 -14.49 8.14 8.38
N LYS A 80 -13.72 8.93 7.63
CA LYS A 80 -13.76 10.41 7.72
C LYS A 80 -15.12 10.97 7.31
N GLU A 81 -15.72 10.46 6.24
CA GLU A 81 -17.06 10.87 5.82
C GLU A 81 -18.10 10.61 6.92
N ARG A 82 -18.03 9.43 7.57
CA ARG A 82 -18.94 9.09 8.68
C ARG A 82 -18.74 9.93 9.93
N GLN A 83 -17.50 10.33 10.24
CA GLN A 83 -17.20 11.18 11.40
C GLN A 83 -17.60 12.64 11.18
N ASN A 84 -17.70 13.07 9.93
CA ASN A 84 -18.07 14.43 9.54
C ASN A 84 -19.54 14.56 9.11
N ALA A 85 -20.32 13.47 9.14
CA ALA A 85 -21.76 13.42 8.86
C ALA A 85 -22.56 13.43 10.16
#